data_AF-A0A661APE6-F1
#
_entry.id   AF-A0A661APE6-F1
#
_cell.length_a   1.000
_cell.length_b   1.000
_cell.length_c   1.000
_cell.angle_alpha   90.00
_cell.angle_beta   90.00
_cell.angle_gamma   90.00
#
_symmetry.space_group_name_H-M   'P 1'
#
loop_
_entity.id
_entity.type
_entity.pdbx_description
1 polymer ?
#
loop_
_entity_poly.entity_id
_entity_poly.type
_entity_poly.pdbx_seq_one_letter_code
_entity_poly.pdbx_strand_id
1 'polypeptide(L)'
;MFIERVEIFGFKSFAKKTELKFGPGLCVVMGPNGVGKSNIFDAIRWAIGEQRLSLLRSSMLEDIIFDGSAQMRALKFADVSVQLADAEGLLPYDIKADKIRIVRRAFREGDSQFFINGAPMRLKDIRGILTSVGLGDVGYAVIDKEMIAKMIDGSTEDRRTLFEQAAGIAKYKSDKAATQLKLKATQNDMIRVEDILREISEQEAILRRQVLRARRYKKIQQQVKEIELQLIAGKVYTLENERKGFSAELEQRELEIQKVLTELAQFRAEIQKYSAQQNEIETKRNQIEQEYRRLSTKISQNEREIAVLEERVKNSHRAIENSKSARMEIDSNVENAKIELGKNRQVIQLNRERLTEAEKIIKKMENEIGRLDKNMLSMRKQKTELDGKIGNINNKKISLQNRIAFAKAELEKYREQKEKLQNQIKKQDSTINELKSSLDNIEKQISKYSDESTELGEKLQISR
;
A
#
# COMPACT_ATOMS: atom_id res chain seq x y z
N MET A 1 -88.74 -94.25 44.18
CA MET A 1 -87.35 -94.65 44.48
C MET A 1 -87.24 -95.36 45.82
N PHE A 2 -86.50 -96.47 45.87
CA PHE A 2 -86.11 -97.19 47.10
C PHE A 2 -84.70 -97.79 46.96
N ILE A 3 -84.05 -98.22 48.05
CA ILE A 3 -82.79 -98.98 47.97
C ILE A 3 -83.14 -100.41 47.54
N GLU A 4 -82.59 -100.87 46.42
CA GLU A 4 -82.73 -102.27 45.94
C GLU A 4 -81.59 -103.15 46.45
N ARG A 5 -80.36 -102.61 46.49
CA ARG A 5 -79.15 -103.39 46.83
C ARG A 5 -78.12 -102.51 47.50
N VAL A 6 -77.40 -103.09 48.46
CA VAL A 6 -76.17 -102.51 49.02
C VAL A 6 -75.07 -103.56 48.96
N GLU A 7 -73.98 -103.25 48.27
CA GLU A 7 -72.77 -104.08 48.24
C GLU A 7 -71.71 -103.40 49.12
N ILE A 8 -71.20 -104.13 50.12
CA ILE A 8 -70.25 -103.62 51.12
C ILE A 8 -68.97 -104.46 51.08
N PHE A 9 -67.81 -103.85 50.92
CA PHE A 9 -66.51 -104.50 50.98
C PHE A 9 -65.48 -103.65 51.71
N GLY A 10 -64.74 -104.24 52.64
CA GLY A 10 -63.67 -103.57 53.39
C GLY A 10 -64.13 -102.42 54.30
N PHE A 11 -65.43 -102.21 54.46
CA PHE A 11 -66.00 -101.15 55.32
C PHE A 11 -66.21 -101.68 56.74
N LYS A 12 -65.52 -101.11 57.72
CA LYS A 12 -65.57 -101.50 59.15
C LYS A 12 -65.55 -103.02 59.33
N SER A 13 -66.61 -103.61 59.87
CA SER A 13 -66.74 -105.06 60.12
C SER A 13 -66.84 -105.95 58.87
N PHE A 14 -67.01 -105.39 57.67
CA PHE A 14 -67.30 -106.14 56.44
C PHE A 14 -66.03 -106.49 55.64
N ALA A 15 -65.17 -107.34 56.22
CA ALA A 15 -63.92 -107.80 55.61
C ALA A 15 -64.10 -108.58 54.29
N LYS A 16 -65.23 -109.30 54.14
CA LYS A 16 -65.62 -109.98 52.89
C LYS A 16 -66.72 -109.20 52.19
N LYS A 17 -66.76 -109.28 50.86
CA LYS A 17 -67.84 -108.64 50.07
C LYS A 17 -69.18 -109.21 50.50
N THR A 18 -70.04 -108.34 50.99
CA THR A 18 -71.39 -108.65 51.48
C THR A 18 -72.39 -107.96 50.57
N GLU A 19 -73.34 -108.71 49.99
CA GLU A 19 -74.44 -108.16 49.21
C GLU A 19 -75.74 -108.27 50.02
N LEU A 20 -76.37 -107.12 50.27
CA LEU A 20 -77.67 -107.00 50.91
C LEU A 20 -78.68 -106.62 49.83
N LYS A 21 -79.80 -107.35 49.76
CA LYS A 21 -80.92 -107.06 48.85
C LYS A 21 -82.12 -106.59 49.67
N PHE A 22 -82.79 -105.56 49.17
CA PHE A 22 -83.86 -104.86 49.85
C PHE A 22 -85.08 -104.80 48.91
N GLY A 23 -86.27 -104.99 49.47
CA GLY A 23 -87.53 -104.85 48.74
C GLY A 23 -88.18 -103.48 48.99
N PRO A 24 -89.20 -103.11 48.21
CA PRO A 24 -90.04 -101.97 48.53
C PRO A 24 -90.80 -102.21 49.85
N GLY A 25 -91.01 -101.15 50.64
CA GLY A 25 -91.69 -101.23 51.94
C GLY A 25 -90.73 -101.38 53.13
N LEU A 26 -91.20 -102.03 54.20
CA LEU A 26 -90.48 -102.11 55.48
C LEU A 26 -89.45 -103.25 55.49
N CYS A 27 -88.17 -102.89 55.45
CA CYS A 27 -87.05 -103.82 55.67
C CYS A 27 -86.54 -103.72 57.12
N VAL A 28 -86.44 -104.85 57.84
CA VAL A 28 -86.01 -104.90 59.25
C VAL A 28 -84.69 -105.67 59.39
N VAL A 29 -83.67 -105.04 59.96
CA VAL A 29 -82.33 -105.64 60.15
C VAL A 29 -82.17 -106.14 61.59
N MET A 30 -82.26 -107.46 61.79
CA MET A 30 -82.20 -108.11 63.10
C MET A 30 -80.88 -108.85 63.36
N GLY A 31 -80.67 -109.30 64.60
CA GLY A 31 -79.48 -110.04 65.06
C GLY A 31 -79.03 -109.61 66.45
N PRO A 32 -78.05 -110.30 67.09
CA PRO A 32 -77.56 -109.94 68.42
C PRO A 32 -76.75 -108.63 68.42
N ASN A 33 -76.31 -108.18 69.60
CA ASN A 33 -75.47 -106.99 69.73
C ASN A 33 -74.03 -107.26 69.28
N GLY A 34 -73.30 -106.22 68.89
CA GLY A 34 -71.91 -106.33 68.39
C GLY A 34 -71.73 -106.73 66.92
N VAL A 35 -72.70 -107.42 66.29
CA VAL A 35 -72.57 -107.98 64.92
C VAL A 35 -72.59 -106.96 63.76
N GLY A 36 -72.25 -105.70 64.01
CA GLY A 36 -72.08 -104.69 62.96
C GLY A 36 -73.38 -104.17 62.31
N LYS A 37 -74.58 -104.47 62.84
CA LYS A 37 -75.87 -103.99 62.26
C LYS A 37 -75.86 -102.49 61.94
N SER A 38 -75.44 -101.65 62.89
CA SER A 38 -75.35 -100.19 62.71
C SER A 38 -74.32 -99.77 61.64
N ASN A 39 -73.31 -100.59 61.35
CA ASN A 39 -72.31 -100.30 60.33
C ASN A 39 -72.90 -100.43 58.91
N ILE A 40 -74.04 -101.13 58.74
CA ILE A 40 -74.80 -101.14 57.46
C ILE A 40 -75.39 -99.74 57.21
N PHE A 41 -75.95 -99.11 58.25
CA PHE A 41 -76.48 -97.75 58.16
C PHE A 41 -75.35 -96.72 57.96
N ASP A 42 -74.22 -96.84 58.68
CA ASP A 42 -73.03 -96.02 58.43
C ASP A 42 -72.58 -96.14 56.94
N ALA A 43 -72.54 -97.37 56.40
CA ALA A 43 -72.11 -97.63 55.02
C ALA A 43 -73.01 -96.93 53.99
N ILE A 44 -74.33 -97.06 54.15
CA ILE A 44 -75.32 -96.38 53.30
C ILE A 44 -75.16 -94.86 53.41
N ARG A 45 -75.07 -94.31 54.65
CA ARG A 45 -74.91 -92.87 54.92
C ARG A 45 -73.64 -92.31 54.29
N TRP A 46 -72.53 -93.06 54.37
CA TRP A 46 -71.22 -92.69 53.82
C TRP A 46 -71.19 -92.71 52.29
N ALA A 47 -71.82 -93.72 51.67
CA ALA A 47 -71.93 -93.83 50.21
C ALA A 47 -72.84 -92.75 49.60
N ILE A 48 -73.92 -92.39 50.29
CA ILE A 48 -74.82 -91.27 49.94
C ILE A 48 -74.15 -89.89 50.18
N GLY A 49 -72.92 -89.86 50.70
CA GLY A 49 -72.05 -88.69 50.64
C GLY A 49 -72.00 -87.82 51.89
N GLU A 50 -72.37 -88.36 53.06
CA GLU A 50 -71.99 -87.76 54.34
C GLU A 50 -70.46 -87.66 54.46
N GLN A 51 -69.97 -86.57 55.06
CA GLN A 51 -68.53 -86.31 55.27
C GLN A 51 -68.16 -86.10 56.74
N ARG A 52 -69.13 -85.89 57.62
CA ARG A 52 -68.91 -85.77 59.07
C ARG A 52 -68.62 -87.15 59.65
N LEU A 53 -67.34 -87.44 59.86
CA LEU A 53 -66.86 -88.73 60.38
C LEU A 53 -67.51 -89.12 61.72
N SER A 54 -67.79 -88.13 62.59
CA SER A 54 -68.51 -88.32 63.86
C SER A 54 -69.89 -88.97 63.67
N LEU A 55 -70.67 -88.52 62.69
CA LEU A 55 -71.99 -89.08 62.32
C LEU A 55 -71.89 -90.47 61.66
N LEU A 56 -70.68 -90.90 61.33
CA LEU A 56 -70.35 -92.24 60.89
C LEU A 56 -69.66 -93.05 62.00
N ARG A 57 -69.61 -92.55 63.25
CA ARG A 57 -69.01 -93.25 64.41
C ARG A 57 -67.56 -93.68 64.12
N SER A 58 -66.78 -92.72 63.61
CA SER A 58 -65.36 -92.80 63.26
C SER A 58 -64.72 -91.44 63.57
N SER A 59 -63.43 -91.42 63.92
CA SER A 59 -62.66 -90.19 64.17
C SER A 59 -61.84 -89.75 62.95
N MET A 60 -61.27 -90.73 62.24
CA MET A 60 -60.50 -90.56 61.03
C MET A 60 -61.13 -91.35 59.86
N LEU A 61 -60.74 -91.00 58.63
CA LEU A 61 -61.26 -91.65 57.42
C LEU A 61 -60.72 -93.08 57.26
N GLU A 62 -59.56 -93.38 57.85
CA GLU A 62 -59.00 -94.73 57.92
C GLU A 62 -59.85 -95.69 58.78
N ASP A 63 -60.47 -95.21 59.87
CA ASP A 63 -61.35 -96.00 60.77
C ASP A 63 -62.58 -96.60 60.03
N ILE A 64 -62.87 -96.12 58.83
CA ILE A 64 -63.93 -96.62 57.96
C ILE A 64 -63.49 -97.91 57.24
N ILE A 65 -62.19 -98.13 57.10
CA ILE A 65 -61.58 -99.29 56.43
C ILE A 65 -61.34 -100.41 57.45
N PHE A 66 -61.55 -101.66 57.04
CA PHE A 66 -61.34 -102.83 57.89
C PHE A 66 -59.87 -102.94 58.32
N ASP A 67 -59.65 -102.85 59.63
CA ASP A 67 -58.31 -102.84 60.25
C ASP A 67 -57.76 -104.24 60.57
N GLY A 68 -58.51 -105.29 60.25
CA GLY A 68 -58.10 -106.67 60.45
C GLY A 68 -58.83 -107.37 61.60
N SER A 69 -58.48 -108.64 61.79
CA SER A 69 -58.91 -109.50 62.89
C SER A 69 -57.90 -110.63 63.08
N ALA A 70 -58.06 -111.44 64.13
CA ALA A 70 -57.23 -112.63 64.35
C ALA A 70 -57.23 -113.66 63.19
N GLN A 71 -58.15 -113.53 62.22
CA GLN A 71 -58.25 -114.42 61.05
C GLN A 71 -58.04 -113.70 59.70
N MET A 72 -57.95 -112.37 59.66
CA MET A 72 -57.84 -111.61 58.41
C MET A 72 -56.96 -110.36 58.56
N ARG A 73 -56.10 -110.11 57.58
CA ARG A 73 -55.26 -108.88 57.53
C ARG A 73 -56.12 -107.64 57.25
N ALA A 74 -55.62 -106.48 57.69
CA ALA A 74 -56.16 -105.18 57.34
C ALA A 74 -56.28 -104.98 55.81
N LEU A 75 -57.30 -104.26 55.37
CA LEU A 75 -57.50 -103.92 53.97
C LEU A 75 -56.99 -102.51 53.64
N LYS A 76 -56.63 -102.30 52.37
CA LYS A 76 -56.12 -101.01 51.84
C LYS A 76 -57.21 -100.00 51.50
N PHE A 77 -58.42 -100.48 51.21
CA PHE A 77 -59.56 -99.66 50.81
C PHE A 77 -60.87 -100.22 51.33
N ALA A 78 -61.85 -99.33 51.52
CA ALA A 78 -63.26 -99.66 51.69
C ALA A 78 -64.04 -99.24 50.43
N ASP A 79 -65.01 -100.05 50.04
CA ASP A 79 -65.89 -99.82 48.89
C ASP A 79 -67.33 -100.10 49.31
N VAL A 80 -68.22 -99.13 49.11
CA VAL A 80 -69.66 -99.29 49.35
C VAL A 80 -70.41 -98.78 48.13
N SER A 81 -71.26 -99.65 47.59
CA SER A 81 -72.14 -99.39 46.47
C SER A 81 -73.60 -99.46 46.95
N VAL A 82 -74.34 -98.37 46.86
CA VAL A 82 -75.79 -98.30 47.10
C VAL A 82 -76.50 -98.21 45.74
N GLN A 83 -77.37 -99.17 45.46
CA GLN A 83 -78.21 -99.20 44.27
C GLN A 83 -79.64 -98.81 44.64
N LEU A 84 -80.10 -97.73 44.03
CA LEU A 84 -81.44 -97.17 44.13
C LEU A 84 -82.24 -97.60 42.90
N ALA A 85 -83.44 -98.13 43.10
CA ALA A 85 -84.40 -98.46 42.04
C ALA A 85 -85.62 -97.52 42.10
N ASP A 86 -86.40 -97.47 41.02
CA ASP A 86 -87.49 -96.52 40.78
C ASP A 86 -87.00 -95.05 40.86
N ALA A 87 -85.87 -94.78 40.19
CA ALA A 87 -85.26 -93.46 40.10
C ALA A 87 -85.74 -92.64 38.89
N GLU A 88 -86.46 -93.25 37.94
CA GLU A 88 -87.00 -92.57 36.76
C GLU A 88 -87.89 -91.37 37.16
N GLY A 89 -87.80 -90.27 36.39
CA GLY A 89 -88.58 -89.04 36.61
C GLY A 89 -88.14 -88.17 37.81
N LEU A 90 -87.36 -88.70 38.75
CA LEU A 90 -86.86 -87.96 39.92
C LEU A 90 -85.46 -87.34 39.70
N LEU A 91 -84.76 -87.77 38.66
CA LEU A 91 -83.38 -87.40 38.37
C LEU A 91 -83.26 -86.16 37.47
N PRO A 92 -82.08 -85.49 37.43
CA PRO A 92 -81.76 -84.54 36.38
C PRO A 92 -81.92 -85.17 34.99
N TYR A 93 -82.40 -84.38 34.02
CA TYR A 93 -82.76 -84.82 32.67
C TYR A 93 -81.65 -85.62 31.94
N ASP A 94 -80.40 -85.34 32.28
CA ASP A 94 -79.20 -85.93 31.69
C ASP A 94 -78.93 -87.38 32.16
N ILE A 95 -79.62 -87.85 33.22
CA ILE A 95 -79.47 -89.19 33.78
C ILE A 95 -80.78 -89.98 33.63
N LYS A 96 -80.96 -90.57 32.45
CA LYS A 96 -82.11 -91.45 32.14
C LYS A 96 -81.76 -92.89 32.49
N ALA A 97 -82.09 -93.30 33.72
CA ALA A 97 -81.98 -94.68 34.17
C ALA A 97 -82.96 -94.96 35.32
N ASP A 98 -83.73 -96.06 35.21
CA ASP A 98 -84.67 -96.53 36.23
C ASP A 98 -83.95 -96.88 37.55
N LYS A 99 -82.63 -97.13 37.47
CA LYS A 99 -81.76 -97.52 38.58
C LYS A 99 -80.46 -96.72 38.57
N ILE A 100 -80.05 -96.23 39.74
CA ILE A 100 -78.73 -95.63 39.97
C ILE A 100 -77.93 -96.47 40.96
N ARG A 101 -76.69 -96.77 40.60
CA ARG A 101 -75.65 -97.29 41.49
C ARG A 101 -74.69 -96.18 41.87
N ILE A 102 -74.79 -95.67 43.11
CA ILE A 102 -73.79 -94.78 43.71
C ILE A 102 -72.71 -95.64 44.34
N VAL A 103 -71.44 -95.39 44.03
CA VAL A 103 -70.31 -96.07 44.66
C VAL A 103 -69.39 -95.04 45.30
N ARG A 104 -68.99 -95.29 46.54
CA ARG A 104 -67.90 -94.56 47.20
C ARG A 104 -66.79 -95.53 47.59
N ARG A 105 -65.55 -95.13 47.32
CA ARG A 105 -64.34 -95.86 47.71
C ARG A 105 -63.41 -94.95 48.50
N ALA A 106 -62.91 -95.40 49.64
CA ALA A 106 -61.85 -94.73 50.40
C ALA A 106 -60.58 -95.58 50.44
N PHE A 107 -59.43 -94.93 50.38
CA PHE A 107 -58.12 -95.53 50.55
C PHE A 107 -57.49 -95.04 51.86
N ARG A 108 -56.57 -95.82 52.45
CA ARG A 108 -55.85 -95.39 53.67
C ARG A 108 -55.01 -94.12 53.48
N GLU A 109 -54.65 -93.81 52.24
CA GLU A 109 -53.95 -92.57 51.85
C GLU A 109 -54.84 -91.30 51.97
N GLY A 110 -56.07 -91.43 52.48
CA GLY A 110 -57.01 -90.33 52.75
C GLY A 110 -57.99 -90.03 51.61
N ASP A 111 -57.66 -90.45 50.39
CA ASP A 111 -58.45 -90.19 49.20
C ASP A 111 -59.83 -90.89 49.20
N SER A 112 -60.85 -90.16 48.74
CA SER A 112 -62.19 -90.68 48.47
C SER A 112 -62.54 -90.52 46.99
N GLN A 113 -62.75 -91.65 46.30
CA GLN A 113 -63.28 -91.69 44.93
C GLN A 113 -64.80 -91.94 44.97
N PHE A 114 -65.52 -91.35 44.01
CA PHE A 114 -66.98 -91.48 43.90
C PHE A 114 -67.40 -91.74 42.46
N PHE A 115 -68.40 -92.60 42.27
CA PHE A 115 -68.90 -92.99 40.96
C PHE A 115 -70.43 -93.06 40.95
N ILE A 116 -71.04 -92.76 39.81
CA ILE A 116 -72.46 -93.03 39.51
C ILE A 116 -72.49 -93.91 38.26
N ASN A 117 -73.15 -95.07 38.35
CA ASN A 117 -73.24 -96.08 37.29
C ASN A 117 -71.87 -96.47 36.67
N GLY A 118 -70.80 -96.38 37.48
CA GLY A 118 -69.42 -96.64 37.08
C GLY A 118 -68.65 -95.43 36.53
N ALA A 119 -69.32 -94.34 36.16
CA ALA A 119 -68.66 -93.11 35.74
C ALA A 119 -68.15 -92.30 36.95
N PRO A 120 -66.91 -91.80 36.96
CA PRO A 120 -66.37 -91.00 38.06
C PRO A 120 -67.05 -89.62 38.12
N MET A 121 -67.46 -89.19 39.31
CA MET A 121 -68.11 -87.89 39.54
C MET A 121 -67.58 -87.20 40.79
N ARG A 122 -67.74 -85.88 40.89
CA ARG A 122 -67.36 -85.14 42.11
C ARG A 122 -68.48 -85.27 43.15
N LEU A 123 -68.10 -85.29 44.43
CA LEU A 123 -69.05 -85.30 45.56
C LEU A 123 -70.12 -84.19 45.45
N LYS A 124 -69.76 -83.00 44.95
CA LYS A 124 -70.71 -81.89 44.75
C LYS A 124 -71.84 -82.26 43.80
N ASP A 125 -71.52 -82.98 42.73
CA ASP A 125 -72.46 -83.30 41.64
C ASP A 125 -73.39 -84.43 42.09
N ILE A 126 -72.83 -85.45 42.77
CA ILE A 126 -73.57 -86.54 43.43
C ILE A 126 -74.54 -85.98 44.48
N ARG A 127 -74.08 -85.06 45.34
CA ARG A 127 -74.96 -84.34 46.28
C ARG A 127 -76.03 -83.53 45.55
N GLY A 128 -75.71 -82.88 44.44
CA GLY A 128 -76.70 -82.16 43.61
C GLY A 128 -77.82 -83.05 43.07
N ILE A 129 -77.46 -84.23 42.56
CA ILE A 129 -78.40 -85.28 42.11
C ILE A 129 -79.26 -85.75 43.28
N LEU A 130 -78.66 -86.10 44.41
CA LEU A 130 -79.40 -86.51 45.61
C LEU A 130 -80.32 -85.38 46.13
N THR A 131 -79.92 -84.11 46.06
CA THR A 131 -80.75 -82.96 46.43
C THR A 131 -81.96 -82.82 45.52
N SER A 132 -81.85 -83.15 44.22
CA SER A 132 -83.02 -83.15 43.32
C SER A 132 -84.04 -84.23 43.69
N VAL A 133 -83.57 -85.36 44.22
CA VAL A 133 -84.40 -86.49 44.66
C VAL A 133 -84.83 -86.38 46.14
N GLY A 134 -84.49 -85.29 46.84
CA GLY A 134 -84.82 -85.10 48.27
C GLY A 134 -83.95 -85.87 49.27
N LEU A 135 -82.87 -86.52 48.83
CA LEU A 135 -81.89 -87.24 49.67
C LEU A 135 -80.59 -86.44 49.92
N GLY A 136 -80.47 -85.23 49.37
CA GLY A 136 -79.20 -84.51 49.25
C GLY A 136 -78.55 -84.03 50.54
N ASP A 137 -79.35 -83.86 51.59
CA ASP A 137 -78.86 -83.57 52.94
C ASP A 137 -79.24 -84.75 53.84
N VAL A 138 -78.23 -85.56 54.20
CA VAL A 138 -78.41 -86.95 54.69
C VAL A 138 -79.05 -87.05 56.08
N GLY A 139 -79.42 -85.91 56.69
CA GLY A 139 -80.16 -85.86 57.95
C GLY A 139 -81.57 -86.45 57.84
N TYR A 140 -82.43 -85.89 56.98
CA TYR A 140 -83.86 -86.23 56.97
C TYR A 140 -84.13 -87.71 56.63
N ALA A 141 -83.33 -88.29 55.73
CA ALA A 141 -83.46 -89.69 55.31
C ALA A 141 -82.79 -90.70 56.27
N VAL A 142 -81.94 -90.27 57.21
CA VAL A 142 -81.21 -91.15 58.13
C VAL A 142 -81.35 -90.61 59.56
N ILE A 143 -82.48 -90.93 60.18
CA ILE A 143 -82.78 -90.60 61.57
C ILE A 143 -81.87 -91.43 62.49
N ASP A 144 -80.91 -90.76 63.12
CA ASP A 144 -80.07 -91.34 64.18
C ASP A 144 -80.49 -90.83 65.57
N LYS A 145 -79.84 -91.36 66.63
CA LYS A 145 -80.15 -91.02 68.02
C LYS A 145 -79.92 -89.53 68.35
N GLU A 146 -78.92 -88.89 67.76
CA GLU A 146 -78.65 -87.46 67.98
C GLU A 146 -79.68 -86.59 67.26
N MET A 147 -80.14 -87.01 66.08
CA MET A 147 -81.17 -86.30 65.32
C MET A 147 -82.53 -86.34 66.03
N ILE A 148 -82.89 -87.46 66.68
CA ILE A 148 -84.09 -87.53 67.54
C ILE A 148 -83.97 -86.53 68.70
N ALA A 149 -82.82 -86.51 69.39
CA ALA A 149 -82.57 -85.55 70.47
C ALA A 149 -82.63 -84.09 69.97
N LYS A 150 -82.04 -83.77 68.81
CA LYS A 150 -82.12 -82.41 68.22
C LYS A 150 -83.53 -82.01 67.79
N MET A 151 -84.39 -82.95 67.42
CA MET A 151 -85.78 -82.64 67.09
C MET A 151 -86.58 -82.26 68.35
N ILE A 152 -86.33 -82.95 69.47
CA ILE A 152 -87.02 -82.74 70.76
C ILE A 152 -86.41 -81.58 71.55
N ASP A 153 -85.10 -81.57 71.77
CA ASP A 153 -84.39 -80.64 72.68
C ASP A 153 -83.64 -79.50 71.95
N GLY A 154 -83.55 -79.54 70.62
CA GLY A 154 -82.80 -78.56 69.82
C GLY A 154 -83.45 -77.19 69.70
N SER A 155 -82.67 -76.21 69.24
CA SER A 155 -83.11 -74.81 69.18
C SER A 155 -84.18 -74.56 68.11
N THR A 156 -84.83 -73.40 68.20
CA THR A 156 -85.77 -72.93 67.16
C THR A 156 -85.10 -72.80 65.79
N GLU A 157 -83.79 -72.51 65.73
CA GLU A 157 -83.04 -72.46 64.48
C GLU A 157 -82.72 -73.87 63.94
N ASP A 158 -82.30 -74.80 64.80
CA ASP A 158 -82.12 -76.22 64.42
C ASP A 158 -83.41 -76.78 63.81
N ARG A 159 -84.53 -76.66 64.54
CA ARG A 159 -85.86 -77.08 64.08
C ARG A 159 -86.26 -76.37 62.78
N ARG A 160 -85.97 -75.08 62.64
CA ARG A 160 -86.20 -74.34 61.40
C ARG A 160 -85.41 -74.93 60.23
N THR A 161 -84.13 -75.29 60.41
CA THR A 161 -83.34 -75.90 59.31
C THR A 161 -83.93 -77.24 58.88
N LEU A 162 -84.43 -78.05 59.82
CA LEU A 162 -85.15 -79.30 59.51
C LEU A 162 -86.42 -79.04 58.69
N PHE A 163 -87.20 -78.00 59.01
CA PHE A 163 -88.38 -77.62 58.22
C PHE A 163 -88.01 -77.03 56.84
N GLU A 164 -86.96 -76.21 56.73
CA GLU A 164 -86.48 -75.68 55.45
C GLU A 164 -85.89 -76.77 54.53
N GLN A 165 -85.32 -77.84 55.12
CA GLN A 165 -84.90 -79.06 54.42
C GLN A 165 -86.12 -79.89 53.96
N ALA A 166 -87.06 -80.18 54.86
CA ALA A 166 -88.27 -80.96 54.53
C ALA A 166 -89.17 -80.27 53.50
N ALA A 167 -89.19 -78.93 53.46
CA ALA A 167 -89.87 -78.14 52.43
C ALA A 167 -89.08 -78.01 51.11
N GLY A 168 -87.87 -78.58 51.01
CA GLY A 168 -87.03 -78.55 49.79
C GLY A 168 -86.42 -77.19 49.44
N ILE A 169 -86.70 -76.12 50.20
CA ILE A 169 -86.32 -74.74 49.84
C ILE A 169 -84.83 -74.42 50.04
N ALA A 170 -84.09 -75.29 50.74
CA ALA A 170 -82.65 -75.13 51.00
C ALA A 170 -81.82 -74.91 49.72
N LYS A 171 -82.15 -75.59 48.61
CA LYS A 171 -81.49 -75.40 47.30
C LYS A 171 -81.62 -73.96 46.82
N TYR A 172 -82.85 -73.46 46.70
CA TYR A 172 -83.14 -72.11 46.22
C TYR A 172 -82.53 -71.02 47.12
N LYS A 173 -82.46 -71.26 48.43
CA LYS A 173 -81.80 -70.37 49.41
C LYS A 173 -80.29 -70.26 49.13
N SER A 174 -79.63 -71.37 48.81
CA SER A 174 -78.21 -71.43 48.42
C SER A 174 -77.95 -70.78 47.05
N ASP A 175 -78.73 -71.14 46.03
CA ASP A 175 -78.62 -70.60 44.67
C ASP A 175 -78.84 -69.08 44.64
N LYS A 176 -79.77 -68.56 45.45
CA LYS A 176 -79.99 -67.12 45.64
C LYS A 176 -78.76 -66.42 46.22
N ALA A 177 -78.17 -66.96 47.29
CA ALA A 177 -76.99 -66.37 47.93
C ALA A 177 -75.78 -66.34 46.98
N ALA A 178 -75.52 -67.44 46.26
CA ALA A 178 -74.48 -67.50 45.24
C ALA A 178 -74.70 -66.50 44.09
N THR A 179 -75.95 -66.31 43.67
CA THR A 179 -76.31 -65.34 42.62
C THR A 179 -76.17 -63.89 43.10
N GLN A 180 -76.52 -63.58 44.35
CA GLN A 180 -76.34 -62.25 44.94
C GLN A 180 -74.86 -61.86 45.06
N LEU A 181 -73.96 -62.81 45.35
CA LEU A 181 -72.51 -62.57 45.35
C LEU A 181 -71.99 -62.26 43.94
N LYS A 182 -72.42 -63.01 42.92
CA LYS A 182 -72.08 -62.73 41.51
C LYS A 182 -72.56 -61.34 41.06
N LEU A 183 -73.81 -60.99 41.37
CA LEU A 183 -74.38 -59.69 41.00
C LEU A 183 -73.56 -58.53 41.57
N LYS A 184 -73.15 -58.61 42.85
CA LYS A 184 -72.29 -57.59 43.47
C LYS A 184 -70.92 -57.46 42.80
N ALA A 185 -70.31 -58.57 42.38
CA ALA A 185 -69.06 -58.53 41.62
C ALA A 185 -69.25 -57.79 40.29
N THR A 186 -70.25 -58.17 39.49
CA THR A 186 -70.55 -57.51 38.21
C THR A 186 -70.92 -56.03 38.36
N GLN A 187 -71.57 -55.63 39.47
CA GLN A 187 -71.83 -54.22 39.76
C GLN A 187 -70.53 -53.43 40.00
N ASN A 188 -69.56 -53.99 40.72
CA ASN A 188 -68.25 -53.36 40.91
C ASN A 188 -67.44 -53.31 39.59
N ASP A 189 -67.53 -54.36 38.77
CA ASP A 189 -66.88 -54.39 37.44
C ASP A 189 -67.45 -53.30 36.51
N MET A 190 -68.77 -53.06 36.54
CA MET A 190 -69.41 -51.99 35.76
C MET A 190 -68.93 -50.60 36.17
N ILE A 191 -68.85 -50.29 37.47
CA ILE A 191 -68.32 -49.01 37.97
C ILE A 191 -66.90 -48.77 37.44
N ARG A 192 -66.05 -49.79 37.49
CA ARG A 192 -64.67 -49.72 36.97
C ARG A 192 -64.62 -49.48 35.45
N VAL A 193 -65.58 -50.03 34.69
CA VAL A 193 -65.69 -49.76 33.25
C VAL A 193 -66.12 -48.31 32.98
N GLU A 194 -67.04 -47.75 33.78
CA GLU A 194 -67.46 -46.36 33.67
C GLU A 194 -66.30 -45.37 33.98
N ASP A 195 -65.49 -45.64 35.02
CA ASP A 195 -64.29 -44.87 35.34
C ASP A 195 -63.28 -44.88 34.18
N ILE A 196 -63.01 -46.05 33.60
CA ILE A 196 -62.08 -46.21 32.45
C ILE A 196 -62.60 -45.49 31.20
N LEU A 197 -63.90 -45.62 30.90
CA LEU A 197 -64.54 -44.91 29.78
C LEU A 197 -64.46 -43.40 29.94
N ARG A 198 -64.59 -42.89 31.17
CA ARG A 198 -64.42 -41.47 31.48
C ARG A 198 -62.98 -41.03 31.26
N GLU A 199 -61.99 -41.75 31.77
CA GLU A 199 -60.57 -41.42 31.57
C GLU A 199 -60.22 -41.37 30.08
N ILE A 200 -60.61 -42.40 29.32
CA ILE A 200 -60.39 -42.46 27.87
C ILE A 200 -61.07 -41.28 27.14
N SER A 201 -62.27 -40.88 27.57
CA SER A 201 -63.00 -39.73 26.99
C SER A 201 -62.28 -38.40 27.26
N GLU A 202 -61.75 -38.21 28.47
CA GLU A 202 -60.99 -37.01 28.84
C GLU A 202 -59.64 -36.96 28.09
N GLN A 203 -58.94 -38.10 27.95
CA GLN A 203 -57.75 -38.23 27.11
C GLN A 203 -58.05 -37.95 25.63
N GLU A 204 -59.13 -38.51 25.06
CA GLU A 204 -59.51 -38.28 23.66
C GLU A 204 -59.81 -36.80 23.39
N ALA A 205 -60.50 -36.13 24.32
CA ALA A 205 -60.76 -34.69 24.24
C ALA A 205 -59.48 -33.84 24.27
N ILE A 206 -58.40 -34.31 24.91
CA ILE A 206 -57.07 -33.68 24.85
C ILE A 206 -56.40 -33.95 23.49
N LEU A 207 -56.35 -35.21 23.05
CA LEU A 207 -55.75 -35.59 21.76
C LEU A 207 -56.43 -34.91 20.57
N ARG A 208 -57.77 -34.82 20.54
CA ARG A 208 -58.52 -34.07 19.51
C ARG A 208 -58.06 -32.61 19.43
N ARG A 209 -57.85 -31.94 20.59
CA ARG A 209 -57.35 -30.55 20.65
C ARG A 209 -55.90 -30.45 20.17
N GLN A 210 -55.03 -31.43 20.48
CA GLN A 210 -53.66 -31.48 19.97
C GLN A 210 -53.62 -31.67 18.44
N VAL A 211 -54.41 -32.61 17.89
CA VAL A 211 -54.51 -32.87 16.44
C VAL A 211 -55.01 -31.63 15.69
N LEU A 212 -55.99 -30.89 16.22
CA LEU A 212 -56.45 -29.64 15.63
C LEU A 212 -55.35 -28.56 15.61
N ARG A 213 -54.58 -28.43 16.70
CA ARG A 213 -53.41 -27.52 16.75
C ARG A 213 -52.34 -27.92 15.72
N ALA A 214 -51.99 -29.21 15.64
CA ALA A 214 -51.00 -29.72 14.70
C ALA A 214 -51.43 -29.53 13.22
N ARG A 215 -52.71 -29.77 12.90
CA ARG A 215 -53.27 -29.50 11.56
C ARG A 215 -53.24 -28.01 11.22
N ARG A 216 -53.57 -27.13 12.17
CA ARG A 216 -53.49 -25.67 11.98
C ARG A 216 -52.04 -25.20 11.79
N TYR A 217 -51.10 -25.71 12.59
CA TYR A 217 -49.67 -25.45 12.44
C TYR A 217 -49.18 -25.85 11.04
N LYS A 218 -49.45 -27.08 10.59
CA LYS A 218 -49.04 -27.56 9.27
C LYS A 218 -49.62 -26.71 8.12
N LYS A 219 -50.87 -26.24 8.24
CA LYS A 219 -51.45 -25.30 7.26
C LYS A 219 -50.72 -23.95 7.25
N ILE A 220 -50.46 -23.36 8.42
CA ILE A 220 -49.75 -22.08 8.53
C ILE A 220 -48.32 -22.22 8.00
N GLN A 221 -47.61 -23.30 8.32
CA GLN A 221 -46.25 -23.58 7.84
C GLN A 221 -46.19 -23.68 6.29
N GLN A 222 -47.19 -24.30 5.67
CA GLN A 222 -47.32 -24.34 4.21
C GLN A 222 -47.54 -22.93 3.62
N GLN A 223 -48.43 -22.13 4.21
CA GLN A 223 -48.70 -20.76 3.77
C GLN A 223 -47.47 -19.84 3.95
N VAL A 224 -46.71 -19.99 5.03
CA VAL A 224 -45.44 -19.27 5.24
C VAL A 224 -44.45 -19.63 4.13
N LYS A 225 -44.26 -20.92 3.84
CA LYS A 225 -43.36 -21.37 2.76
C LYS A 225 -43.78 -20.85 1.38
N GLU A 226 -45.07 -20.79 1.10
CA GLU A 226 -45.61 -20.22 -0.16
C GLU A 226 -45.31 -18.71 -0.27
N ILE A 227 -45.50 -17.96 0.81
CA ILE A 227 -45.20 -16.52 0.88
C ILE A 227 -43.69 -16.26 0.81
N GLU A 228 -42.86 -17.07 1.47
CA GLU A 228 -41.39 -17.00 1.41
C GLU A 228 -40.89 -17.23 -0.03
N LEU A 229 -41.41 -18.24 -0.73
CA LEU A 229 -41.07 -18.51 -2.13
C LEU A 229 -41.50 -17.36 -3.05
N GLN A 230 -42.68 -16.78 -2.84
CA GLN A 230 -43.14 -15.59 -3.58
C GLN A 230 -42.25 -14.37 -3.31
N LEU A 231 -41.85 -14.13 -2.05
CA LEU A 231 -40.97 -13.03 -1.67
C LEU A 231 -39.55 -13.19 -2.27
N ILE A 232 -39.02 -14.41 -2.28
CA ILE A 232 -37.72 -14.73 -2.89
C ILE A 232 -37.81 -14.55 -4.41
N ALA A 233 -38.84 -15.07 -5.07
CA ALA A 233 -39.04 -14.90 -6.51
C ALA A 233 -39.17 -13.42 -6.91
N GLY A 234 -39.92 -12.62 -6.11
CA GLY A 234 -40.03 -11.18 -6.30
C GLY A 234 -38.69 -10.46 -6.18
N LYS A 235 -37.88 -10.78 -5.16
CA LYS A 235 -36.52 -10.22 -4.97
C LYS A 235 -35.56 -10.62 -6.09
N VAL A 236 -35.62 -11.86 -6.58
CA VAL A 236 -34.83 -12.29 -7.73
C VAL A 236 -35.24 -11.50 -8.97
N TYR A 237 -36.54 -11.33 -9.22
CA TYR A 237 -37.04 -10.55 -10.35
C TYR A 237 -36.64 -9.07 -10.32
N THR A 238 -36.64 -8.42 -9.15
CA THR A 238 -36.13 -7.04 -9.04
C THR A 238 -34.62 -6.97 -9.30
N LEU A 239 -33.83 -7.83 -8.65
CA LEU A 239 -32.37 -7.88 -8.83
C LEU A 239 -31.96 -8.22 -10.28
N GLU A 240 -32.71 -9.06 -10.99
CA GLU A 240 -32.46 -9.35 -12.39
C GLU A 240 -32.76 -8.16 -13.31
N ASN A 241 -33.74 -7.33 -12.98
CA ASN A 241 -34.05 -6.13 -13.75
C ASN A 241 -33.10 -4.97 -13.44
N GLU A 242 -32.67 -4.83 -12.18
CA GLU A 242 -31.56 -3.95 -11.78
C GLU A 242 -30.26 -4.35 -12.52
N ARG A 243 -29.92 -5.65 -12.56
CA ARG A 243 -28.78 -6.18 -13.32
C ARG A 243 -28.87 -5.85 -14.81
N LYS A 244 -30.06 -5.95 -15.43
CA LYS A 244 -30.26 -5.55 -16.84
C LYS A 244 -30.06 -4.05 -17.04
N GLY A 245 -30.56 -3.21 -16.13
CA GLY A 245 -30.35 -1.77 -16.14
C GLY A 245 -28.87 -1.40 -16.08
N PHE A 246 -28.16 -1.88 -15.07
CA PHE A 246 -26.71 -1.64 -14.93
C PHE A 246 -25.90 -2.22 -16.10
N SER A 247 -26.32 -3.34 -16.70
CA SER A 247 -25.67 -3.89 -17.90
C SER A 247 -25.81 -2.99 -19.13
N ALA A 248 -26.97 -2.36 -19.31
CA ALA A 248 -27.20 -1.41 -20.41
C ALA A 248 -26.48 -0.07 -20.17
N GLU A 249 -26.43 0.40 -18.91
CA GLU A 249 -25.62 1.57 -18.54
C GLU A 249 -24.13 1.31 -18.77
N LEU A 250 -23.62 0.11 -18.43
CA LEU A 250 -22.23 -0.29 -18.69
C LEU A 250 -21.92 -0.26 -20.19
N GLU A 251 -22.74 -0.92 -21.02
CA GLU A 251 -22.57 -0.97 -22.48
C GLU A 251 -22.59 0.45 -23.10
N GLN A 252 -23.46 1.34 -22.61
CA GLN A 252 -23.46 2.75 -23.02
C GLN A 252 -22.16 3.47 -22.62
N ARG A 253 -21.64 3.25 -21.40
CA ARG A 253 -20.38 3.87 -20.95
C ARG A 253 -19.17 3.33 -21.70
N GLU A 254 -19.14 2.04 -22.03
CA GLU A 254 -18.11 1.46 -22.88
C GLU A 254 -18.13 2.08 -24.30
N LEU A 255 -19.31 2.29 -24.88
CA LEU A 255 -19.48 3.02 -26.15
C LEU A 255 -19.04 4.50 -26.07
N GLU A 256 -19.28 5.18 -24.96
CA GLU A 256 -18.78 6.55 -24.72
C GLU A 256 -17.24 6.57 -24.60
N ILE A 257 -16.65 5.63 -23.85
CA ILE A 257 -15.19 5.49 -23.72
C ILE A 257 -14.55 5.21 -25.08
N GLN A 258 -15.12 4.32 -25.91
CA GLN A 258 -14.60 4.04 -27.25
C GLN A 258 -14.61 5.29 -28.15
N LYS A 259 -15.67 6.10 -28.12
CA LYS A 259 -15.72 7.38 -28.86
C LYS A 259 -14.59 8.32 -28.42
N VAL A 260 -14.44 8.55 -27.12
CA VAL A 260 -13.38 9.42 -26.57
C VAL A 260 -11.98 8.89 -26.90
N LEU A 261 -11.78 7.56 -26.93
CA LEU A 261 -10.52 6.95 -27.36
C LEU A 261 -10.24 7.18 -28.86
N THR A 262 -11.26 7.12 -29.73
CA THR A 262 -11.08 7.48 -31.16
C THR A 262 -10.81 8.97 -31.36
N GLU A 263 -11.47 9.86 -30.62
CA GLU A 263 -11.19 11.31 -30.66
C GLU A 263 -9.77 11.62 -30.16
N LEU A 264 -9.33 11.00 -29.05
CA LEU A 264 -7.96 11.10 -28.54
C LEU A 264 -6.93 10.60 -29.56
N ALA A 265 -7.23 9.53 -30.32
CA ALA A 265 -6.37 9.01 -31.38
C ALA A 265 -6.27 9.99 -32.56
N GLN A 266 -7.38 10.63 -32.95
CA GLN A 266 -7.41 11.68 -33.97
C GLN A 266 -6.55 12.90 -33.53
N PHE A 267 -6.78 13.44 -32.33
CA PHE A 267 -5.99 14.57 -31.82
C PHE A 267 -4.49 14.23 -31.69
N ARG A 268 -4.12 12.98 -31.33
CA ARG A 268 -2.72 12.54 -31.34
C ARG A 268 -2.11 12.56 -32.74
N ALA A 269 -2.84 12.10 -33.75
CA ALA A 269 -2.39 12.15 -35.15
C ALA A 269 -2.25 13.60 -35.65
N GLU A 270 -3.17 14.50 -35.26
CA GLU A 270 -3.06 15.93 -35.56
C GLU A 270 -1.84 16.58 -34.89
N ILE A 271 -1.61 16.33 -33.60
CA ILE A 271 -0.42 16.82 -32.87
C ILE A 271 0.86 16.33 -33.54
N GLN A 272 0.92 15.06 -33.96
CA GLN A 272 2.09 14.52 -34.67
C GLN A 272 2.30 15.19 -36.04
N LYS A 273 1.21 15.43 -36.79
CA LYS A 273 1.24 16.18 -38.06
C LYS A 273 1.73 17.62 -37.87
N TYR A 274 1.18 18.36 -36.90
CA TYR A 274 1.59 19.74 -36.64
C TYR A 274 3.02 19.84 -36.10
N SER A 275 3.46 18.88 -35.27
CA SER A 275 4.86 18.79 -34.82
C SER A 275 5.82 18.53 -35.97
N ALA A 276 5.47 17.66 -36.92
CA ALA A 276 6.26 17.46 -38.14
C ALA A 276 6.36 18.74 -38.99
N GLN A 277 5.24 19.45 -39.19
CA GLN A 277 5.22 20.75 -39.88
C GLN A 277 6.04 21.82 -39.14
N GLN A 278 5.99 21.86 -37.81
CA GLN A 278 6.80 22.78 -37.01
C GLN A 278 8.29 22.50 -37.18
N ASN A 279 8.71 21.23 -37.18
CA ASN A 279 10.12 20.86 -37.42
C ASN A 279 10.58 21.20 -38.85
N GLU A 280 9.70 21.08 -39.85
CA GLU A 280 9.98 21.52 -41.23
C GLU A 280 10.13 23.04 -41.33
N ILE A 281 9.33 23.81 -40.58
CA ILE A 281 9.42 25.27 -40.51
C ILE A 281 10.69 25.70 -39.74
N GLU A 282 11.02 25.03 -38.63
CA GLU A 282 12.21 25.30 -37.81
C GLU A 282 13.50 25.04 -38.60
N THR A 283 13.56 23.93 -39.34
CA THR A 283 14.71 23.63 -40.23
C THR A 283 14.84 24.64 -41.37
N LYS A 284 13.74 25.04 -42.01
CA LYS A 284 13.72 26.12 -43.01
C LYS A 284 14.15 27.46 -42.42
N ARG A 285 13.71 27.82 -41.20
CA ARG A 285 14.14 29.05 -40.51
C ARG A 285 15.64 29.02 -40.26
N ASN A 286 16.17 27.89 -39.77
CA ASN A 286 17.60 27.74 -39.48
C ASN A 286 18.46 27.80 -40.75
N GLN A 287 18.00 27.29 -41.88
CA GLN A 287 18.66 27.46 -43.19
C GLN A 287 18.68 28.93 -43.63
N ILE A 288 17.54 29.62 -43.54
CA ILE A 288 17.43 31.06 -43.87
C ILE A 288 18.31 31.89 -42.93
N GLU A 289 18.38 31.56 -41.65
CA GLU A 289 19.20 32.27 -40.67
C GLU A 289 20.71 32.04 -40.92
N GLN A 290 21.11 30.84 -41.34
CA GLN A 290 22.50 30.56 -41.76
C GLN A 290 22.88 31.35 -43.01
N GLU A 291 22.05 31.37 -44.06
CA GLU A 291 22.33 32.19 -45.25
C GLU A 291 22.27 33.69 -44.95
N TYR A 292 21.37 34.16 -44.07
CA TYR A 292 21.36 35.54 -43.61
C TYR A 292 22.65 35.91 -42.88
N ARG A 293 23.11 35.09 -41.92
CA ARG A 293 24.39 35.28 -41.22
C ARG A 293 25.57 35.26 -42.19
N ARG A 294 25.55 34.38 -43.20
CA ARG A 294 26.57 34.27 -44.26
C ARG A 294 26.62 35.53 -45.14
N LEU A 295 25.46 36.03 -45.57
CA LEU A 295 25.33 37.25 -46.37
C LEU A 295 25.69 38.50 -45.56
N SER A 296 25.24 38.61 -44.32
CA SER A 296 25.62 39.69 -43.39
C SER A 296 27.13 39.71 -43.12
N THR A 297 27.76 38.54 -42.97
CA THR A 297 29.23 38.43 -42.84
C THR A 297 29.95 38.91 -44.10
N LYS A 298 29.46 38.53 -45.29
CA LYS A 298 29.99 39.03 -46.58
C LYS A 298 29.81 40.54 -46.73
N ILE A 299 28.64 41.08 -46.36
CA ILE A 299 28.39 42.54 -46.38
C ILE A 299 29.39 43.24 -45.48
N SER A 300 29.56 42.78 -44.23
CA SER A 300 30.55 43.32 -43.30
C SER A 300 32.02 43.17 -43.77
N GLN A 301 32.34 42.15 -44.57
CA GLN A 301 33.64 42.02 -45.22
C GLN A 301 33.80 43.05 -46.35
N ASN A 302 32.83 43.14 -47.26
CA ASN A 302 32.81 44.10 -48.36
C ASN A 302 32.83 45.56 -47.86
N GLU A 303 32.09 45.89 -46.80
CA GLU A 303 32.11 47.22 -46.16
C GLU A 303 33.49 47.57 -45.59
N ARG A 304 34.19 46.59 -45.01
CA ARG A 304 35.58 46.77 -44.56
C ARG A 304 36.56 46.91 -45.72
N GLU A 305 36.37 46.15 -46.81
CA GLU A 305 37.18 46.32 -48.03
C GLU A 305 36.93 47.69 -48.68
N ILE A 306 35.68 48.14 -48.76
CA ILE A 306 35.30 49.48 -49.22
C ILE A 306 35.97 50.55 -48.36
N ALA A 307 35.85 50.49 -47.02
CA ALA A 307 36.48 51.47 -46.14
C ALA A 307 38.02 51.50 -46.27
N VAL A 308 38.67 50.34 -46.47
CA VAL A 308 40.11 50.24 -46.74
C VAL A 308 40.48 50.81 -48.12
N LEU A 309 39.63 50.61 -49.13
CA LEU A 309 39.82 51.17 -50.47
C LEU A 309 39.57 52.68 -50.50
N GLU A 310 38.57 53.19 -49.78
CA GLU A 310 38.29 54.62 -49.62
C GLU A 310 39.44 55.33 -48.89
N GLU A 311 39.92 54.78 -47.77
CA GLU A 311 41.07 55.36 -47.06
C GLU A 311 42.37 55.24 -47.89
N ARG A 312 42.52 54.21 -48.74
CA ARG A 312 43.59 54.18 -49.75
C ARG A 312 43.43 55.29 -50.79
N VAL A 313 42.26 55.45 -51.41
CA VAL A 313 41.97 56.50 -52.41
C VAL A 313 42.20 57.90 -51.83
N LYS A 314 41.79 58.11 -50.57
CA LYS A 314 41.97 59.36 -49.81
C LYS A 314 43.44 59.64 -49.47
N ASN A 315 44.22 58.62 -49.11
CA ASN A 315 45.67 58.80 -48.92
C ASN A 315 46.43 58.95 -50.24
N SER A 316 45.98 58.31 -51.33
CA SER A 316 46.48 58.61 -52.69
C SER A 316 46.13 60.04 -53.13
N HIS A 317 44.93 60.54 -52.81
CA HIS A 317 44.56 61.95 -53.05
C HIS A 317 45.47 62.91 -52.27
N ARG A 318 45.66 62.68 -50.97
CA ARG A 318 46.63 63.46 -50.16
C ARG A 318 48.05 63.40 -50.70
N ALA A 319 48.50 62.23 -51.18
CA ALA A 319 49.81 62.11 -51.83
C ALA A 319 49.90 62.92 -53.13
N ILE A 320 48.82 62.99 -53.92
CA ILE A 320 48.72 63.83 -55.13
C ILE A 320 48.67 65.32 -54.77
N GLU A 321 47.95 65.73 -53.72
CA GLU A 321 47.93 67.11 -53.23
C GLU A 321 49.30 67.54 -52.69
N ASN A 322 49.94 66.72 -51.87
CA ASN A 322 51.31 66.95 -51.37
C ASN A 322 52.33 67.00 -52.52
N SER A 323 52.12 66.22 -53.60
CA SER A 323 52.94 66.28 -54.80
C SER A 323 52.68 67.53 -55.66
N LYS A 324 51.47 68.12 -55.59
CA LYS A 324 51.13 69.40 -56.22
C LYS A 324 51.69 70.58 -55.44
N SER A 325 51.58 70.60 -54.12
CA SER A 325 52.16 71.68 -53.29
C SER A 325 53.69 71.68 -53.37
N ALA A 326 54.33 70.51 -53.29
CA ALA A 326 55.77 70.38 -53.51
C ALA A 326 56.21 70.86 -54.91
N ARG A 327 55.40 70.62 -55.96
CA ARG A 327 55.65 71.23 -57.29
C ARG A 327 55.53 72.75 -57.27
N MET A 328 54.49 73.31 -56.64
CA MET A 328 54.33 74.76 -56.53
C MET A 328 55.47 75.45 -55.77
N GLU A 329 56.01 74.82 -54.71
CA GLU A 329 57.21 75.29 -54.04
C GLU A 329 58.45 75.21 -54.95
N ILE A 330 58.62 74.11 -55.69
CA ILE A 330 59.75 73.95 -56.64
C ILE A 330 59.67 74.98 -57.77
N ASP A 331 58.50 75.19 -58.37
CA ASP A 331 58.30 76.16 -59.45
C ASP A 331 58.54 77.61 -58.96
N SER A 332 58.09 77.94 -57.74
CA SER A 332 58.38 79.22 -57.07
C SER A 332 59.90 79.42 -56.83
N ASN A 333 60.58 78.39 -56.34
CA ASN A 333 62.03 78.42 -56.14
C ASN A 333 62.81 78.54 -57.46
N VAL A 334 62.34 77.92 -58.54
CA VAL A 334 62.90 78.06 -59.89
C VAL A 334 62.73 79.49 -60.42
N GLU A 335 61.58 80.14 -60.20
CA GLU A 335 61.38 81.52 -60.65
C GLU A 335 62.24 82.52 -59.86
N ASN A 336 62.36 82.34 -58.55
CA ASN A 336 63.28 83.12 -57.71
C ASN A 336 64.75 82.95 -58.17
N ALA A 337 65.17 81.72 -58.51
CA ALA A 337 66.51 81.45 -59.03
C ALA A 337 66.79 82.12 -60.40
N LYS A 338 65.77 82.25 -61.27
CA LYS A 338 65.90 83.03 -62.53
C LYS A 338 66.13 84.51 -62.25
N ILE A 339 65.42 85.09 -61.28
CA ILE A 339 65.54 86.50 -60.89
C ILE A 339 66.94 86.80 -60.32
N GLU A 340 67.47 85.91 -59.49
CA GLU A 340 68.86 85.96 -59.00
C GLU A 340 69.90 85.87 -60.14
N LEU A 341 69.71 84.93 -61.08
CA LEU A 341 70.58 84.77 -62.26
C LEU A 341 70.56 86.00 -63.19
N GLY A 342 69.40 86.67 -63.31
CA GLY A 342 69.27 87.92 -64.06
C GLY A 342 70.12 89.05 -63.46
N LYS A 343 70.00 89.28 -62.14
CA LYS A 343 70.79 90.28 -61.40
C LYS A 343 72.29 90.00 -61.50
N ASN A 344 72.70 88.75 -61.26
CA ASN A 344 74.12 88.37 -61.30
C ASN A 344 74.74 88.50 -62.70
N ARG A 345 73.98 88.28 -63.78
CA ARG A 345 74.47 88.54 -65.16
C ARG A 345 74.81 90.01 -65.40
N GLN A 346 73.99 90.95 -64.94
CA GLN A 346 74.26 92.38 -65.08
C GLN A 346 75.53 92.80 -64.30
N VAL A 347 75.69 92.30 -63.07
CA VAL A 347 76.88 92.57 -62.25
C VAL A 347 78.16 92.00 -62.87
N ILE A 348 78.11 90.81 -63.47
CA ILE A 348 79.26 90.18 -64.14
C ILE A 348 79.66 90.95 -65.40
N GLN A 349 78.71 91.48 -66.18
CA GLN A 349 79.03 92.26 -67.38
C GLN A 349 79.70 93.59 -67.03
N LEU A 350 79.13 94.36 -66.10
CA LEU A 350 79.68 95.64 -65.66
C LEU A 350 81.10 95.52 -65.08
N ASN A 351 81.39 94.42 -64.38
CA ASN A 351 82.73 94.16 -63.84
C ASN A 351 83.74 93.68 -64.90
N ARG A 352 83.30 92.98 -65.96
CA ARG A 352 84.19 92.59 -67.07
C ARG A 352 84.72 93.79 -67.85
N GLU A 353 83.84 94.77 -68.13
CA GLU A 353 84.22 96.00 -68.83
C GLU A 353 85.29 96.77 -68.02
N ARG A 354 85.07 96.96 -66.72
CA ARG A 354 86.03 97.60 -65.80
C ARG A 354 87.36 96.85 -65.68
N LEU A 355 87.33 95.50 -65.73
CA LEU A 355 88.55 94.68 -65.70
C LEU A 355 89.39 94.87 -66.97
N THR A 356 88.76 94.83 -68.16
CA THR A 356 89.48 95.00 -69.44
C THR A 356 90.10 96.39 -69.64
N GLU A 357 89.61 97.40 -68.92
CA GLU A 357 90.18 98.74 -68.93
C GLU A 357 91.42 98.83 -68.01
N ALA A 358 91.34 98.23 -66.81
CA ALA A 358 92.45 98.16 -65.86
C ALA A 358 93.64 97.34 -66.39
N GLU A 359 93.38 96.20 -67.02
CA GLU A 359 94.42 95.31 -67.57
C GLU A 359 95.27 96.01 -68.67
N LYS A 360 94.68 96.90 -69.48
CA LYS A 360 95.40 97.69 -70.48
C LYS A 360 96.34 98.74 -69.88
N ILE A 361 95.99 99.28 -68.71
CA ILE A 361 96.78 100.31 -68.01
C ILE A 361 97.95 99.65 -67.28
N ILE A 362 97.68 98.58 -66.52
CA ILE A 362 98.69 97.80 -65.77
C ILE A 362 99.77 97.30 -66.73
N LYS A 363 99.37 96.65 -67.83
CA LYS A 363 100.29 96.04 -68.81
C LYS A 363 101.17 97.04 -69.58
N LYS A 364 100.87 98.35 -69.52
CA LYS A 364 101.80 99.40 -69.98
C LYS A 364 102.85 99.71 -68.93
N MET A 365 102.45 99.99 -67.68
CA MET A 365 103.37 100.38 -66.61
C MET A 365 104.36 99.29 -66.22
N GLU A 366 103.93 98.01 -66.22
CA GLU A 366 104.81 96.87 -65.92
C GLU A 366 106.02 96.76 -66.87
N ASN A 367 105.85 97.15 -68.14
CA ASN A 367 106.90 97.06 -69.16
C ASN A 367 107.95 98.18 -69.09
N GLU A 368 107.62 99.34 -68.50
CA GLU A 368 108.61 100.39 -68.23
C GLU A 368 109.35 100.14 -66.91
N ILE A 369 108.62 99.81 -65.84
CA ILE A 369 109.20 99.54 -64.51
C ILE A 369 110.18 98.35 -64.58
N GLY A 370 109.79 97.25 -65.25
CA GLY A 370 110.62 96.06 -65.41
C GLY A 370 111.92 96.26 -66.22
N ARG A 371 112.03 97.37 -66.96
CA ARG A 371 113.24 97.77 -67.71
C ARG A 371 114.21 98.60 -66.86
N LEU A 372 113.68 99.46 -65.98
CA LEU A 372 114.50 100.38 -65.19
C LEU A 372 115.11 99.70 -63.96
N ASP A 373 114.36 98.86 -63.24
CA ASP A 373 114.84 98.28 -61.98
C ASP A 373 115.92 97.20 -62.17
N LYS A 374 115.91 96.49 -63.31
CA LYS A 374 116.98 95.54 -63.67
C LYS A 374 118.35 96.23 -63.86
N ASN A 375 118.37 97.52 -64.17
CA ASN A 375 119.60 98.32 -64.22
C ASN A 375 120.03 98.83 -62.82
N MET A 376 119.08 99.08 -61.90
CA MET A 376 119.43 99.37 -60.49
C MET A 376 120.02 98.14 -59.78
N LEU A 377 119.50 96.95 -60.04
CA LEU A 377 119.90 95.74 -59.32
C LEU A 377 121.35 95.30 -59.61
N SER A 378 121.84 95.53 -60.84
CA SER A 378 123.21 95.24 -61.24
C SER A 378 124.20 96.25 -60.63
N MET A 379 123.91 97.55 -60.74
CA MET A 379 124.75 98.62 -60.18
C MET A 379 124.88 98.54 -58.64
N ARG A 380 123.79 98.19 -57.92
CA ARG A 380 123.86 98.06 -56.46
C ARG A 380 124.76 96.90 -56.00
N LYS A 381 124.80 95.78 -56.71
CA LYS A 381 125.70 94.65 -56.38
C LYS A 381 127.19 95.01 -56.56
N GLN A 382 127.52 95.72 -57.64
CA GLN A 382 128.90 96.21 -57.85
C GLN A 382 129.30 97.22 -56.77
N LYS A 383 128.38 98.07 -56.32
CA LYS A 383 128.64 99.01 -55.23
C LYS A 383 129.01 98.30 -53.92
N THR A 384 128.30 97.26 -53.50
CA THR A 384 128.61 96.56 -52.24
C THR A 384 129.98 95.88 -52.22
N GLU A 385 130.50 95.38 -53.36
CA GLU A 385 131.89 94.88 -53.42
C GLU A 385 132.93 96.00 -53.37
N LEU A 386 132.62 97.17 -53.93
CA LEU A 386 133.53 98.32 -53.94
C LEU A 386 133.60 98.99 -52.56
N ASP A 387 132.48 99.18 -51.86
CA ASP A 387 132.46 99.79 -50.52
C ASP A 387 133.29 98.95 -49.52
N GLY A 388 133.25 97.61 -49.61
CA GLY A 388 134.11 96.71 -48.82
C GLY A 388 135.61 96.82 -49.14
N LYS A 389 135.98 97.09 -50.40
CA LYS A 389 137.37 97.35 -50.82
C LYS A 389 137.82 98.76 -50.40
N ILE A 390 136.91 99.74 -50.43
CA ILE A 390 137.16 101.13 -50.02
C ILE A 390 137.52 101.22 -48.52
N GLY A 391 136.86 100.46 -47.65
CA GLY A 391 137.20 100.41 -46.22
C GLY A 391 138.67 100.03 -45.97
N ASN A 392 139.15 98.96 -46.61
CA ASN A 392 140.54 98.50 -46.51
C ASN A 392 141.54 99.49 -47.12
N ILE A 393 141.16 100.25 -48.15
CA ILE A 393 141.98 101.32 -48.73
C ILE A 393 141.99 102.55 -47.80
N ASN A 394 140.90 102.88 -47.12
CA ASN A 394 140.83 104.03 -46.21
C ASN A 394 141.77 103.86 -45.00
N ASN A 395 141.92 102.64 -44.49
CA ASN A 395 142.92 102.32 -43.47
C ASN A 395 144.37 102.54 -43.94
N LYS A 396 144.68 102.32 -45.24
CA LYS A 396 145.96 102.70 -45.86
C LYS A 396 146.07 104.20 -46.18
N LYS A 397 144.95 104.89 -46.41
CA LYS A 397 144.91 106.34 -46.64
C LYS A 397 145.30 107.11 -45.37
N ILE A 398 144.78 106.72 -44.20
CA ILE A 398 145.06 107.38 -42.92
C ILE A 398 146.56 107.33 -42.59
N SER A 399 147.23 106.19 -42.78
CA SER A 399 148.69 106.08 -42.57
C SER A 399 149.53 106.89 -43.55
N LEU A 400 149.01 107.20 -44.75
CA LEU A 400 149.64 108.13 -45.71
C LEU A 400 149.33 109.61 -45.41
N GLN A 401 148.16 109.94 -44.87
CA GLN A 401 147.82 111.31 -44.48
C GLN A 401 148.73 111.82 -43.35
N ASN A 402 149.15 110.95 -42.42
CA ASN A 402 150.15 111.28 -41.41
C ASN A 402 151.51 111.68 -41.99
N ARG A 403 151.89 111.19 -43.20
CA ARG A 403 153.12 111.62 -43.90
C ARG A 403 152.94 112.96 -44.64
N ILE A 404 151.73 113.27 -45.11
CA ILE A 404 151.43 114.53 -45.83
C ILE A 404 151.25 115.70 -44.85
N ALA A 405 150.74 115.47 -43.64
CA ALA A 405 150.64 116.49 -42.60
C ALA A 405 152.02 117.07 -42.25
N PHE A 406 153.03 116.20 -42.14
CA PHE A 406 154.42 116.59 -41.84
C PHE A 406 155.00 117.54 -42.91
N ALA A 407 154.77 117.24 -44.19
CA ALA A 407 155.25 118.07 -45.31
C ALA A 407 154.50 119.42 -45.46
N LYS A 408 153.28 119.56 -44.91
CA LYS A 408 152.56 120.85 -44.92
C LYS A 408 153.04 121.82 -43.85
N ALA A 409 153.63 121.32 -42.75
CA ALA A 409 154.19 122.16 -41.68
C ALA A 409 155.38 123.01 -42.15
N GLU A 410 156.08 122.60 -43.22
CA GLU A 410 157.18 123.38 -43.82
C GLU A 410 156.68 124.52 -44.73
N LEU A 411 155.48 124.43 -45.30
CA LEU A 411 155.04 125.30 -46.40
C LEU A 411 154.31 126.57 -45.91
N GLU A 412 153.47 126.47 -44.87
CA GLU A 412 152.85 127.65 -44.25
C GLU A 412 153.89 128.58 -43.60
N LYS A 413 155.01 128.03 -43.14
CA LYS A 413 156.15 128.78 -42.59
C LYS A 413 156.75 129.82 -43.55
N TYR A 414 156.50 129.68 -44.85
CA TYR A 414 156.89 130.63 -45.91
C TYR A 414 155.77 131.59 -46.36
N ARG A 415 154.52 131.39 -45.92
CA ARG A 415 153.36 132.18 -46.40
C ARG A 415 153.08 133.42 -45.56
N GLU A 416 153.10 133.33 -44.23
CA GLU A 416 152.86 134.51 -43.37
C GLU A 416 153.93 135.60 -43.51
N GLN A 417 155.13 135.26 -44.00
CA GLN A 417 156.15 136.24 -44.40
C GLN A 417 155.68 137.16 -45.54
N LYS A 418 154.75 136.71 -46.39
CA LYS A 418 154.20 137.48 -47.52
C LYS A 418 153.06 138.41 -47.11
N GLU A 419 152.20 137.99 -46.19
CA GLU A 419 150.99 138.74 -45.83
C GLU A 419 151.29 140.08 -45.13
N LYS A 420 152.43 140.15 -44.42
CA LYS A 420 152.96 141.40 -43.83
C LYS A 420 153.15 142.54 -44.83
N LEU A 421 153.28 142.28 -46.14
CA LEU A 421 153.41 143.32 -47.17
C LEU A 421 152.06 143.83 -47.72
N GLN A 422 151.00 143.02 -47.74
CA GLN A 422 149.76 143.41 -48.45
C GLN A 422 148.89 144.38 -47.66
N ASN A 423 148.92 144.33 -46.33
CA ASN A 423 148.12 145.23 -45.48
C ASN A 423 148.64 146.69 -45.44
N GLN A 424 149.76 147.00 -46.08
CA GLN A 424 150.16 148.40 -46.32
C GLN A 424 149.31 149.09 -47.40
N ILE A 425 148.72 148.33 -48.35
CA ILE A 425 148.06 148.89 -49.55
C ILE A 425 146.62 149.35 -49.28
N LYS A 426 145.83 148.59 -48.49
CA LYS A 426 144.44 148.95 -48.16
C LYS A 426 144.26 150.22 -47.32
N LYS A 427 145.35 150.91 -47.00
CA LYS A 427 145.38 152.22 -46.33
C LYS A 427 145.06 153.40 -47.26
N GLN A 428 144.72 153.15 -48.53
CA GLN A 428 144.52 154.20 -49.56
C GLN A 428 143.10 154.25 -50.16
N ASP A 429 142.41 153.12 -50.33
CA ASP A 429 141.10 153.08 -51.05
C ASP A 429 139.92 153.72 -50.30
N SER A 430 139.97 153.76 -48.96
CA SER A 430 138.91 154.38 -48.14
C SER A 430 138.71 155.88 -48.43
N THR A 431 139.75 156.53 -48.99
CA THR A 431 139.77 157.97 -49.30
C THR A 431 138.86 158.37 -50.47
N ILE A 432 138.28 157.42 -51.21
CA ILE A 432 137.61 157.68 -52.50
C ILE A 432 136.07 157.70 -52.40
N ASN A 433 135.46 156.95 -51.48
CA ASN A 433 134.00 156.74 -51.51
C ASN A 433 133.17 157.84 -50.81
N GLU A 434 133.66 158.46 -49.73
CA GLU A 434 132.85 159.41 -48.95
C GLU A 434 132.64 160.77 -49.66
N LEU A 435 133.43 161.06 -50.70
CA LEU A 435 133.22 162.16 -51.64
C LEU A 435 131.97 161.98 -52.55
N LYS A 436 131.30 160.83 -52.53
CA LYS A 436 130.06 160.57 -53.31
C LYS A 436 128.78 160.59 -52.48
N SER A 437 128.87 160.32 -51.17
CA SER A 437 127.71 160.41 -50.25
C SER A 437 127.18 161.83 -50.06
N SER A 438 127.91 162.86 -50.52
CA SER A 438 127.54 164.28 -50.42
C SER A 438 126.40 164.73 -51.34
N LEU A 439 125.92 163.88 -52.27
CA LEU A 439 125.00 164.29 -53.34
C LEU A 439 123.55 163.77 -53.22
N ASP A 440 123.31 162.52 -52.80
CA ASP A 440 121.97 161.88 -52.94
C ASP A 440 120.93 162.34 -51.89
N ASN A 441 121.38 162.85 -50.73
CA ASN A 441 120.50 163.10 -49.58
C ASN A 441 119.89 164.53 -49.53
N ILE A 442 120.01 165.31 -50.61
CA ILE A 442 119.37 166.63 -50.74
C ILE A 442 117.97 166.52 -51.35
N GLU A 443 117.71 165.53 -52.22
CA GLU A 443 116.45 165.47 -53.00
C GLU A 443 115.27 164.78 -52.30
N LYS A 444 115.49 163.98 -51.25
CA LYS A 444 114.45 163.12 -50.64
C LYS A 444 113.73 163.70 -49.41
N GLN A 445 113.67 165.02 -49.28
CA GLN A 445 112.96 165.70 -48.18
C GLN A 445 111.42 165.55 -48.20
N ILE A 446 110.79 165.53 -49.37
CA ILE A 446 109.49 166.21 -49.57
C ILE A 446 108.22 165.31 -49.41
N SER A 447 108.37 164.02 -49.10
CA SER A 447 107.27 163.04 -49.25
C SER A 447 106.68 162.45 -47.95
N LYS A 448 105.70 163.16 -47.35
CA LYS A 448 104.52 162.66 -46.58
C LYS A 448 104.74 161.69 -45.38
N TYR A 449 104.16 161.85 -44.19
CA TYR A 449 103.02 162.64 -43.68
C TYR A 449 101.64 162.35 -44.35
N SER A 450 101.11 161.12 -44.24
CA SER A 450 99.74 160.74 -44.68
C SER A 450 99.26 159.36 -44.15
N ASP A 451 97.99 159.26 -43.70
CA ASP A 451 97.13 158.05 -43.51
C ASP A 451 97.41 157.01 -42.37
N GLU A 452 96.35 156.51 -41.68
CA GLU A 452 96.41 155.66 -40.46
C GLU A 452 95.14 154.76 -40.19
N SER A 453 95.20 153.89 -39.15
CA SER A 453 94.09 153.23 -38.37
C SER A 453 93.41 151.92 -38.87
N THR A 454 93.47 150.82 -38.07
CA THR A 454 92.43 149.74 -37.92
C THR A 454 92.82 148.59 -36.94
N GLU A 455 91.83 147.92 -36.31
CA GLU A 455 91.90 146.75 -35.38
C GLU A 455 90.51 146.06 -35.29
N LEU A 456 90.21 144.89 -34.69
CA LEU A 456 90.90 143.66 -34.18
C LEU A 456 89.82 142.58 -33.88
N GLY A 457 90.13 141.27 -33.78
CA GLY A 457 89.14 140.26 -33.32
C GLY A 457 89.65 138.84 -32.98
N GLU A 458 89.06 138.21 -31.94
CA GLU A 458 89.25 136.85 -31.35
C GLU A 458 88.01 136.54 -30.44
N LYS A 459 87.68 135.39 -29.81
CA LYS A 459 88.11 133.97 -29.54
C LYS A 459 86.80 133.24 -29.05
N LEU A 460 86.58 132.10 -28.35
CA LEU A 460 87.10 130.78 -27.84
C LEU A 460 85.80 130.02 -27.35
N GLN A 461 85.66 128.78 -26.85
CA GLN A 461 86.32 127.45 -26.77
C GLN A 461 85.23 126.45 -26.24
N ILE A 462 85.59 125.21 -25.87
CA ILE A 462 84.91 124.35 -24.86
C ILE A 462 83.61 123.66 -25.34
N SER A 463 83.25 122.43 -24.96
CA SER A 463 83.94 121.33 -24.24
C SER A 463 83.37 119.99 -24.77
N ARG A 464 83.96 118.81 -24.54
CA ARG A 464 85.12 118.43 -23.70
C ARG A 464 85.98 117.42 -24.46
#